data_AF-A0A833JE17-F1
#
_entry.id   AF-A0A833JE17-F1
#
_cell.length_a   1.000
_cell.length_b   1.000
_cell.length_c   1.000
_cell.angle_alpha   90.00
_cell.angle_beta   90.00
_cell.angle_gamma   90.00
#
_symmetry.space_group_name_H-M   'P 1'
#
loop_
_entity.id
_entity.type
_entity.pdbx_description
1 polymer ?
#
loop_
_entity_poly.entity_id
_entity_poly.type
_entity_poly.pdbx_seq_one_letter_code
_entity_poly.pdbx_strand_id
1 'polypeptide(L)'
;MNLISYEDLMFSFKEEDLYQEFSVHHETFALRSAKVIKISDADLLRKILPEDLSSQMFGSGHLNLLAFIFALRHKILALNSLFHLAALKQNKDPYFHQTKSEFRKVFGGSFIDDFEHIFEMLLPPFWGNTKRLPILGFSAVGCHFVLRDINSCRAFDAYNIPYCKNRAEGTFCHYHMQEKFWIKNITEEASVQAKLSQFYVDPSNFSQFDEEILVKLVNSFFAHFKAFHATKHIPFISHERVQFLLKFYSFSGLEDLKEKGTVELRKRFLEKAKQYHPDVGGAHDSFREARENYEYLREILAR
;
A
#
# COMPACT_ATOMS: atom_id res chain seq x y z
N MET A 1 9.52 22.62 -16.55
CA MET A 1 9.80 21.19 -16.80
C MET A 1 9.35 20.44 -15.55
N ASN A 2 8.26 19.68 -15.64
CA ASN A 2 7.81 18.84 -14.53
C ASN A 2 8.66 17.57 -14.53
N LEU A 3 9.59 17.46 -13.57
CA LEU A 3 10.51 16.31 -13.46
C LEU A 3 9.79 14.96 -13.26
N ILE A 4 8.56 14.99 -12.75
CA ILE A 4 7.70 13.82 -12.58
C ILE A 4 6.41 14.08 -13.35
N SER A 5 6.22 13.40 -14.49
CA SER A 5 4.98 13.47 -15.27
C SER A 5 3.92 12.51 -14.71
N TYR A 6 2.64 12.74 -15.03
CA TYR A 6 1.60 11.78 -14.62
C TYR A 6 1.63 10.54 -15.50
N GLU A 7 1.99 10.71 -16.77
CA GLU A 7 2.10 9.68 -17.76
C GLU A 7 3.12 8.63 -17.34
N ASP A 8 4.34 9.05 -16.99
CA ASP A 8 5.42 8.15 -16.54
C ASP A 8 5.03 7.40 -15.26
N LEU A 9 4.34 8.07 -14.33
CA LEU A 9 3.80 7.43 -13.14
C LEU A 9 2.75 6.37 -13.50
N MET A 10 1.81 6.70 -14.39
CA MET A 10 0.74 5.78 -14.79
C MET A 10 1.29 4.57 -15.56
N PHE A 11 2.27 4.75 -16.44
CA PHE A 11 2.97 3.64 -17.09
C PHE A 11 3.74 2.81 -16.08
N SER A 12 4.44 3.44 -15.14
CA SER A 12 5.13 2.74 -14.04
C SER A 12 4.18 1.90 -13.19
N PHE A 13 2.92 2.30 -13.01
CA PHE A 13 1.92 1.47 -12.31
C PHE A 13 1.29 0.39 -13.20
N LYS A 14 1.12 0.67 -14.49
CA LYS A 14 0.43 -0.21 -15.44
C LYS A 14 1.30 -1.37 -15.91
N GLU A 15 2.60 -1.13 -16.05
CA GLU A 15 3.59 -2.11 -16.48
C GLU A 15 4.01 -3.06 -15.35
N GLU A 16 3.64 -2.74 -14.10
CA GLU A 16 3.87 -3.63 -12.97
C GLU A 16 2.88 -4.78 -12.99
N ASP A 17 3.44 -5.99 -13.06
CA ASP A 17 2.66 -7.18 -12.88
C ASP A 17 2.20 -7.25 -11.42
N LEU A 18 0.94 -7.65 -11.21
CA LEU A 18 0.29 -7.75 -9.89
C LEU A 18 1.02 -8.65 -8.86
N TYR A 19 2.16 -9.23 -9.22
CA TYR A 19 2.79 -10.35 -8.53
C TYR A 19 4.31 -10.27 -8.36
N GLN A 20 4.99 -9.20 -8.80
CA GLN A 20 6.44 -9.11 -8.59
C GLN A 20 6.76 -8.41 -7.25
N GLU A 21 7.36 -9.19 -6.36
CA GLU A 21 8.16 -8.73 -5.21
C GLU A 21 7.43 -8.06 -4.04
N PHE A 22 6.65 -8.86 -3.30
CA PHE A 22 6.61 -8.65 -1.86
C PHE A 22 7.59 -9.59 -1.17
N SER A 23 8.68 -9.06 -0.61
CA SER A 23 9.46 -9.79 0.39
C SER A 23 8.62 -10.06 1.65
N VAL A 24 8.88 -11.17 2.34
CA VAL A 24 7.98 -11.76 3.34
C VAL A 24 8.02 -10.97 4.65
N HIS A 25 7.04 -10.10 4.85
CA HIS A 25 6.66 -9.48 6.13
C HIS A 25 5.12 -9.55 6.30
N HIS A 26 4.58 -9.50 7.52
CA HIS A 26 3.14 -9.67 7.79
C HIS A 26 2.19 -8.78 6.95
N GLU A 27 2.62 -7.56 6.65
CA GLU A 27 1.91 -6.60 5.79
C GLU A 27 1.65 -7.17 4.37
N THR A 28 2.56 -8.01 3.88
CA THR A 28 2.53 -8.65 2.56
C THR A 28 1.34 -9.60 2.36
N PHE A 29 0.82 -10.25 3.40
CA PHE A 29 -0.24 -11.27 3.21
C PHE A 29 -1.63 -10.64 2.95
N ALA A 30 -1.98 -9.59 3.70
CA ALA A 30 -3.23 -8.85 3.50
C ALA A 30 -3.25 -8.14 2.14
N LEU A 31 -2.13 -7.52 1.77
CA LEU A 31 -1.94 -6.86 0.48
C LEU A 31 -2.00 -7.85 -0.70
N ARG A 32 -1.36 -9.03 -0.57
CA ARG A 32 -1.44 -10.10 -1.59
C ARG A 32 -2.84 -10.67 -1.75
N SER A 33 -3.52 -11.00 -0.65
CA SER A 33 -4.90 -11.50 -0.68
C SER A 33 -5.85 -10.50 -1.34
N ALA A 34 -5.55 -9.22 -1.17
CA ALA A 34 -6.29 -8.13 -1.76
C ALA A 34 -5.87 -7.74 -3.19
N LYS A 35 -4.82 -8.37 -3.74
CA LYS A 35 -4.25 -8.04 -5.06
C LYS A 35 -3.82 -6.57 -5.18
N VAL A 36 -3.17 -6.06 -4.13
CA VAL A 36 -2.54 -4.75 -4.11
C VAL A 36 -1.10 -4.90 -4.64
N ILE A 37 -0.66 -4.01 -5.53
CA ILE A 37 0.73 -3.88 -5.99
C ILE A 37 1.46 -2.92 -5.06
N LYS A 38 2.74 -3.19 -4.79
CA LYS A 38 3.62 -2.28 -4.07
C LYS A 38 4.86 -2.01 -4.90
N ILE A 39 5.25 -0.75 -4.97
CA ILE A 39 6.47 -0.31 -5.65
C ILE A 39 7.23 0.59 -4.68
N SER A 40 8.54 0.37 -4.50
CA SER A 40 9.33 1.23 -3.63
C SER A 40 9.44 2.64 -4.23
N ASP A 41 9.57 3.67 -3.40
CA ASP A 41 9.75 5.04 -3.90
C ASP A 41 11.04 5.16 -4.72
N ALA A 42 12.09 4.40 -4.35
CA ALA A 42 13.35 4.39 -5.07
C ALA A 42 13.20 3.81 -6.48
N ASP A 43 12.46 2.71 -6.63
CA ASP A 43 12.26 2.08 -7.94
C ASP A 43 11.35 2.93 -8.83
N LEU A 44 10.33 3.58 -8.27
CA LEU A 44 9.55 4.58 -9.00
C LEU A 44 10.43 5.73 -9.50
N LEU A 45 11.25 6.31 -8.64
CA LEU A 45 12.15 7.41 -9.02
C LEU A 45 13.14 6.98 -10.11
N ARG A 46 13.71 5.77 -10.03
CA ARG A 46 14.61 5.24 -11.06
C ARG A 46 13.94 5.06 -12.42
N LYS A 47 12.65 4.73 -12.44
CA LYS A 47 11.88 4.53 -13.68
C LYS A 47 11.49 5.84 -14.35
N ILE A 48 11.12 6.86 -13.57
CA ILE A 48 10.54 8.10 -14.08
C ILE A 48 11.57 9.22 -14.29
N LEU A 49 12.72 9.15 -13.60
CA LEU A 49 13.74 10.18 -13.73
C LEU A 49 14.78 9.81 -14.79
N PRO A 50 15.38 10.82 -15.46
CA PRO A 50 16.54 10.60 -16.32
C PRO A 50 17.70 9.89 -15.59
N GLU A 51 18.43 9.02 -16.29
CA GLU A 51 19.50 8.17 -15.72
C GLU A 51 20.60 8.96 -15.01
N ASP A 52 20.96 10.12 -15.55
CA ASP A 52 21.96 11.03 -14.99
C ASP A 52 21.50 11.62 -13.65
N LEU A 53 20.26 12.08 -13.58
CA LEU A 53 19.61 12.59 -12.37
C LEU A 53 19.44 11.49 -11.32
N SER A 54 18.96 10.31 -11.73
CA SER A 54 18.82 9.14 -10.87
C SER A 54 20.17 8.76 -10.24
N SER A 55 21.22 8.62 -11.05
CA SER A 55 22.57 8.27 -10.59
C SER A 55 23.15 9.30 -9.62
N GLN A 56 22.96 10.60 -9.91
CA GLN A 56 23.39 11.68 -9.01
C GLN A 56 22.62 11.67 -7.69
N MET A 57 21.30 11.44 -7.72
CA MET A 57 20.46 11.43 -6.53
C MET A 57 20.80 10.29 -5.58
N PHE A 58 20.99 9.07 -6.10
CA PHE A 58 21.36 7.92 -5.28
C PHE A 58 22.85 7.95 -4.87
N GLY A 59 23.70 8.70 -5.58
CA GLY A 59 25.12 8.86 -5.27
C GLY A 59 25.49 10.04 -4.34
N SER A 60 24.64 11.07 -4.21
CA SER A 60 24.97 12.34 -3.54
C SER A 60 24.47 12.49 -2.08
N GLY A 61 23.79 11.48 -1.52
CA GLY A 61 23.38 11.45 -0.11
C GLY A 61 21.88 11.66 0.16
N HIS A 62 21.49 11.61 1.45
CA HIS A 62 20.11 11.38 1.89
C HIS A 62 19.11 12.55 1.70
N LEU A 63 19.55 13.81 1.74
CA LEU A 63 18.66 14.99 1.76
C LEU A 63 17.92 15.21 0.43
N ASN A 64 18.63 15.11 -0.71
CA ASN A 64 18.02 15.23 -2.03
C ASN A 64 16.98 14.13 -2.23
N LEU A 65 17.30 12.90 -1.84
CA LEU A 65 16.39 11.76 -1.95
C LEU A 65 15.08 12.00 -1.17
N LEU A 66 15.12 12.58 0.03
CA LEU A 66 13.92 12.89 0.81
C LEU A 66 13.03 13.95 0.13
N ALA A 67 13.62 14.98 -0.47
CA ALA A 67 12.89 15.98 -1.26
C ALA A 67 12.17 15.36 -2.45
N PHE A 68 12.85 14.49 -3.18
CA PHE A 68 12.29 13.78 -4.31
C PHE A 68 11.19 12.79 -3.90
N ILE A 69 11.36 12.09 -2.77
CA ILE A 69 10.31 11.22 -2.22
C ILE A 69 9.07 12.04 -1.83
N PHE A 70 9.26 13.20 -1.20
CA PHE A 70 8.13 14.08 -0.87
C PHE A 70 7.41 14.55 -2.14
N ALA A 71 8.17 15.05 -3.12
CA ALA A 71 7.62 15.50 -4.41
C ALA A 71 6.88 14.37 -5.15
N LEU A 72 7.45 13.16 -5.15
CA LEU A 72 6.84 11.96 -5.70
C LEU A 72 5.51 11.66 -5.01
N ARG A 73 5.47 11.62 -3.66
CA ARG A 73 4.26 11.29 -2.91
C ARG A 73 3.18 12.37 -3.04
N HIS A 74 3.56 13.64 -3.11
CA HIS A 74 2.65 14.74 -3.46
C HIS A 74 2.02 14.51 -4.85
N LYS A 75 2.84 14.16 -5.84
CA LYS A 75 2.36 13.89 -7.21
C LYS A 75 1.47 12.65 -7.28
N ILE A 76 1.80 11.58 -6.55
CA ILE A 76 0.98 10.37 -6.41
C ILE A 76 -0.38 10.72 -5.77
N LEU A 77 -0.39 11.58 -4.76
CA LEU A 77 -1.63 12.02 -4.12
C LEU A 77 -2.52 12.82 -5.08
N ALA A 78 -1.91 13.73 -5.86
CA ALA A 78 -2.62 14.45 -6.92
C ALA A 78 -3.18 13.48 -7.97
N LEU A 79 -2.37 12.49 -8.41
CA LEU A 79 -2.82 11.45 -9.36
C LEU A 79 -3.98 10.61 -8.80
N ASN A 80 -3.94 10.23 -7.52
CA ASN A 80 -5.06 9.54 -6.87
C ASN A 80 -6.34 10.38 -6.90
N SER A 81 -6.20 11.70 -6.72
CA SER A 81 -7.32 12.65 -6.79
C SER A 81 -7.88 12.77 -8.22
N LEU A 82 -7.02 12.67 -9.25
CA LEU A 82 -7.46 12.59 -10.65
C LEU A 82 -8.27 11.31 -10.91
N PHE A 83 -7.88 10.16 -10.36
CA PHE A 83 -8.66 8.93 -10.45
C PHE A 83 -10.01 9.02 -9.71
N HIS A 84 -10.03 9.68 -8.54
CA HIS A 84 -11.29 9.96 -7.83
C HIS A 84 -12.24 10.79 -8.71
N LEU A 85 -11.72 11.85 -9.31
CA LEU A 85 -12.49 12.73 -10.17
C LEU A 85 -12.98 12.04 -11.45
N ALA A 86 -12.16 11.18 -12.05
CA ALA A 86 -12.51 10.38 -13.21
C ALA A 86 -13.63 9.37 -12.91
N ALA A 87 -13.59 8.72 -11.74
CA ALA A 87 -14.65 7.81 -11.29
C ALA A 87 -15.99 8.55 -11.14
N LEU A 88 -15.99 9.71 -10.49
CA LEU A 88 -17.19 10.56 -10.35
C LEU A 88 -17.76 10.96 -11.72
N LYS A 89 -16.90 11.42 -12.64
CA LYS A 89 -17.30 11.83 -13.99
C LYS A 89 -17.96 10.69 -14.76
N GLN A 90 -17.38 9.49 -14.69
CA GLN A 90 -17.89 8.31 -15.39
C GLN A 90 -19.22 7.80 -14.80
N ASN A 91 -19.40 7.92 -13.49
CA ASN A 91 -20.65 7.58 -12.81
C ASN A 91 -21.75 8.65 -12.98
N LYS A 92 -21.44 9.79 -13.62
CA LYS A 92 -22.32 10.98 -13.66
C LYS A 92 -22.76 11.39 -12.25
N ASP A 93 -21.84 11.28 -11.29
CA ASP A 93 -22.11 11.52 -9.89
C ASP A 93 -22.37 13.02 -9.64
N PRO A 94 -23.43 13.39 -8.88
CA PRO A 94 -23.77 14.80 -8.63
C PRO A 94 -22.67 15.58 -7.92
N TYR A 95 -21.78 14.93 -7.19
CA TYR A 95 -20.67 15.59 -6.48
C TYR A 95 -19.48 15.93 -7.39
N PHE A 96 -19.47 15.51 -8.66
CA PHE A 96 -18.36 15.74 -9.58
C PHE A 96 -17.88 17.20 -9.62
N HIS A 97 -18.79 18.15 -9.84
CA HIS A 97 -18.42 19.57 -9.95
C HIS A 97 -17.90 20.14 -8.62
N GLN A 98 -18.51 19.74 -7.50
CA GLN A 98 -18.07 20.16 -6.17
C GLN A 98 -16.65 19.65 -5.90
N THR A 99 -16.40 18.35 -6.09
CA THR A 99 -15.08 17.75 -5.85
C THR A 99 -14.03 18.29 -6.81
N LYS A 100 -14.38 18.57 -8.08
CA LYS A 100 -13.49 19.27 -9.04
C LYS A 100 -13.02 20.62 -8.47
N SER A 101 -13.95 21.41 -7.94
CA SER A 101 -13.63 22.71 -7.34
C SER A 101 -12.81 22.61 -6.05
N GLU A 102 -13.07 21.60 -5.22
CA GLU A 102 -12.29 21.32 -4.01
C GLU A 102 -10.84 20.96 -4.36
N PHE A 103 -10.63 20.02 -5.29
CA PHE A 103 -9.28 19.65 -5.71
C PHE A 103 -8.53 20.80 -6.39
N ARG A 104 -9.21 21.65 -7.17
CA ARG A 104 -8.58 22.85 -7.74
C ARG A 104 -8.06 23.81 -6.66
N LYS A 105 -8.76 23.94 -5.53
CA LYS A 105 -8.31 24.79 -4.42
C LYS A 105 -7.07 24.21 -3.73
N VAL A 106 -6.96 22.89 -3.70
CA VAL A 106 -5.90 22.16 -3.01
C VAL A 106 -4.64 22.04 -3.87
N PHE A 107 -4.77 21.60 -5.11
CA PHE A 107 -3.64 21.35 -6.02
C PHE A 107 -3.38 22.48 -7.01
N GLY A 108 -4.19 23.55 -6.99
CA GLY A 108 -4.05 24.71 -7.86
C GLY A 108 -4.76 24.59 -9.21
N GLY A 109 -4.56 25.62 -10.06
CA GLY A 109 -5.24 25.74 -11.35
C GLY A 109 -4.83 24.67 -12.38
N SER A 110 -3.54 24.33 -12.43
CA SER A 110 -2.98 23.37 -13.38
C SER A 110 -3.52 21.95 -13.19
N PHE A 111 -4.02 21.60 -12.01
CA PHE A 111 -4.62 20.30 -11.74
C PHE A 111 -5.79 19.97 -12.68
N ILE A 112 -6.57 20.99 -13.08
CA ILE A 112 -7.68 20.80 -14.02
C ILE A 112 -7.19 20.61 -15.44
N ASP A 113 -6.18 21.37 -15.84
CA ASP A 113 -5.55 21.24 -17.15
C ASP A 113 -4.92 19.85 -17.30
N ASP A 114 -4.24 19.38 -16.24
CA ASP A 114 -3.69 18.03 -16.15
C ASP A 114 -4.81 16.97 -16.28
N PHE A 115 -5.92 17.12 -15.55
CA PHE A 115 -7.06 16.19 -15.64
C PHE A 115 -7.62 16.05 -17.06
N GLU A 116 -7.68 17.16 -17.79
CA GLU A 116 -8.19 17.21 -19.15
C GLU A 116 -7.16 16.66 -20.15
N HIS A 117 -5.86 16.95 -19.93
CA HIS A 117 -4.76 16.46 -20.76
C HIS A 117 -4.65 14.94 -20.75
N ILE A 118 -4.68 14.31 -19.57
CA ILE A 118 -4.48 12.87 -19.41
C ILE A 118 -5.80 12.07 -19.31
N PHE A 119 -6.94 12.67 -19.65
CA PHE A 119 -8.25 12.10 -19.38
C PHE A 119 -8.44 10.68 -19.94
N GLU A 120 -7.95 10.41 -21.15
CA GLU A 120 -8.02 9.09 -21.79
C GLU A 120 -7.30 8.00 -20.98
N MET A 121 -6.20 8.36 -20.31
CA MET A 121 -5.46 7.44 -19.43
C MET A 121 -6.21 7.22 -18.10
N LEU A 122 -7.10 8.14 -17.71
CA LEU A 122 -7.96 8.04 -16.52
C LEU A 122 -9.25 7.25 -16.78
N LEU A 123 -9.39 6.61 -17.95
CA LEU A 123 -10.53 5.78 -18.30
C LEU A 123 -10.22 4.27 -18.10
N PRO A 124 -11.21 3.44 -17.69
CA PRO A 124 -11.04 2.01 -17.51
C PRO A 124 -10.44 1.24 -18.69
N PRO A 125 -10.72 1.59 -19.98
CA PRO A 125 -10.07 0.95 -21.12
C PRO A 125 -8.55 1.04 -21.09
N PHE A 126 -7.98 2.15 -20.61
CA PHE A 126 -6.53 2.26 -20.44
C PHE A 126 -6.00 1.22 -19.43
N TRP A 127 -6.79 0.81 -18.45
CA TRP A 127 -6.41 -0.14 -17.40
C TRP A 127 -6.82 -1.59 -17.69
N GLY A 128 -7.21 -1.89 -18.93
CA GLY A 128 -7.49 -3.24 -19.44
C GLY A 128 -8.74 -3.92 -18.86
N ASN A 129 -9.48 -3.26 -17.96
CA ASN A 129 -10.62 -3.83 -17.27
C ASN A 129 -11.86 -2.96 -17.45
N THR A 130 -13.00 -3.56 -17.78
CA THR A 130 -14.27 -2.84 -17.87
C THR A 130 -14.63 -2.29 -16.48
N LYS A 131 -14.73 -0.95 -16.38
CA LYS A 131 -15.18 -0.21 -15.19
C LYS A 131 -14.25 -0.23 -13.96
N ARG A 132 -12.95 -0.48 -14.09
CA ARG A 132 -12.01 -0.34 -12.96
C ARG A 132 -11.04 0.80 -13.14
N LEU A 133 -10.74 1.50 -12.05
CA LEU A 133 -9.71 2.54 -11.97
C LEU A 133 -8.81 2.35 -10.74
N PRO A 134 -7.55 2.78 -10.81
CA PRO A 134 -6.60 2.70 -9.71
C PRO A 134 -7.01 3.50 -8.48
N ILE A 135 -6.83 2.91 -7.30
CA ILE A 135 -6.67 3.65 -6.06
C ILE A 135 -5.21 3.54 -5.67
N LEU A 136 -4.60 4.68 -5.36
CA LEU A 136 -3.22 4.79 -4.92
C LEU A 136 -3.17 5.10 -3.42
N GLY A 137 -2.18 4.56 -2.74
CA GLY A 137 -1.80 4.98 -1.40
C GLY A 137 -0.31 4.79 -1.19
N PHE A 138 0.18 5.05 0.01
CA PHE A 138 1.61 4.96 0.29
C PHE A 138 1.87 4.59 1.75
N SER A 139 3.00 3.97 1.98
CA SER A 139 3.51 3.57 3.28
C SER A 139 4.93 4.09 3.47
N ALA A 140 5.55 3.83 4.61
CA ALA A 140 6.97 4.10 4.84
C ALA A 140 7.91 3.43 3.82
N VAL A 141 7.45 2.38 3.14
CA VAL A 141 8.25 1.53 2.26
C VAL A 141 7.88 1.64 0.77
N GLY A 142 7.02 2.59 0.41
CA GLY A 142 6.70 2.90 -0.99
C GLY A 142 5.22 3.12 -1.29
N CYS A 143 4.91 3.18 -2.58
CA CYS A 143 3.58 3.36 -3.12
C CYS A 143 2.82 2.02 -3.22
N HIS A 144 1.51 2.08 -3.04
CA HIS A 144 0.58 0.97 -3.20
C HIS A 144 -0.46 1.30 -4.25
N PHE A 145 -0.85 0.29 -5.03
CA PHE A 145 -1.77 0.42 -6.15
C PHE A 145 -2.77 -0.73 -6.15
N VAL A 146 -4.03 -0.42 -6.45
CA VAL A 146 -5.07 -1.44 -6.66
C VAL A 146 -6.15 -0.98 -7.63
N LEU A 147 -6.54 -1.86 -8.56
CA LEU A 147 -7.66 -1.59 -9.48
C LEU A 147 -9.00 -1.91 -8.81
N ARG A 148 -9.90 -0.92 -8.77
CA ARG A 148 -11.23 -1.04 -8.14
C ARG A 148 -12.34 -0.56 -9.06
N ASP A 149 -13.52 -1.16 -8.89
CA ASP A 149 -14.72 -0.74 -9.63
C ASP A 149 -14.99 0.75 -9.38
N ILE A 150 -15.36 1.49 -10.42
CA ILE A 150 -15.64 2.92 -10.33
C ILE A 150 -16.81 3.26 -9.39
N ASN A 151 -17.71 2.31 -9.11
CA ASN A 151 -18.82 2.49 -8.16
C ASN A 151 -18.46 2.13 -6.72
N SER A 152 -17.29 1.53 -6.47
CA SER A 152 -16.84 1.20 -5.12
C SER A 152 -16.27 2.42 -4.40
N CYS A 153 -16.45 2.43 -3.07
CA CYS A 153 -15.80 3.37 -2.17
C CYS A 153 -14.29 3.37 -2.41
N ARG A 154 -13.72 4.55 -2.60
CA ARG A 154 -12.29 4.71 -2.94
C ARG A 154 -11.36 4.84 -1.72
N ALA A 155 -11.86 4.54 -0.53
CA ALA A 155 -11.06 4.48 0.69
C ALA A 155 -10.06 3.33 0.61
N PHE A 156 -8.80 3.62 0.96
CA PHE A 156 -7.70 2.68 0.94
C PHE A 156 -6.73 3.03 2.07
N ASP A 157 -6.34 2.04 2.87
CA ASP A 157 -5.30 2.19 3.88
C ASP A 157 -4.33 1.01 3.76
N ALA A 158 -3.11 1.30 3.29
CA ALA A 158 -2.07 0.28 3.14
C ALA A 158 -1.76 -0.46 4.45
N TYR A 159 -2.04 0.16 5.61
CA TYR A 159 -1.69 -0.37 6.93
C TYR A 159 -2.78 -1.21 7.59
N ASN A 160 -4.06 -0.93 7.33
CA ASN A 160 -5.16 -1.52 8.12
C ASN A 160 -6.31 -2.07 7.28
N ILE A 161 -6.50 -1.62 6.03
CA ILE A 161 -7.72 -1.93 5.26
C ILE A 161 -7.35 -2.02 3.78
N PRO A 162 -7.28 -3.23 3.20
CA PRO A 162 -7.11 -3.34 1.77
C PRO A 162 -8.45 -3.02 1.11
N TYR A 163 -8.70 -1.73 0.92
CA TYR A 163 -9.85 -1.09 0.27
C TYR A 163 -11.27 -1.47 0.74
N CYS A 164 -12.16 -0.49 0.68
CA CYS A 164 -13.57 -0.71 0.96
C CYS A 164 -14.30 -1.46 -0.18
N LYS A 165 -15.25 -2.34 0.19
CA LYS A 165 -16.13 -3.05 -0.77
C LYS A 165 -17.51 -2.40 -0.93
N ASN A 166 -17.84 -1.43 -0.09
CA ASN A 166 -19.13 -0.74 -0.14
C ASN A 166 -19.24 0.14 -1.39
N ARG A 167 -20.47 0.43 -1.81
CA ARG A 167 -20.75 1.40 -2.87
C ARG A 167 -20.37 2.81 -2.41
N ALA A 168 -19.83 3.61 -3.31
CA ALA A 168 -19.52 5.01 -3.03
C ALA A 168 -20.77 5.89 -3.10
N GLU A 169 -20.80 6.92 -2.25
CA GLU A 169 -21.72 8.05 -2.28
C GLU A 169 -20.87 9.31 -2.57
N GLY A 170 -20.61 9.57 -3.85
CA GLY A 170 -19.47 10.40 -4.26
C GLY A 170 -18.17 9.58 -4.30
N THR A 171 -17.11 10.05 -3.64
CA THR A 171 -15.80 9.37 -3.65
C THR A 171 -15.72 8.21 -2.65
N PHE A 172 -16.41 8.32 -1.52
CA PHE A 172 -16.35 7.38 -0.40
C PHE A 172 -17.75 6.92 -0.02
N CYS A 173 -17.89 5.80 0.70
CA CYS A 173 -19.17 5.44 1.34
C CYS A 173 -19.34 6.21 2.65
N HIS A 174 -20.54 6.18 3.23
CA HIS A 174 -20.85 6.84 4.50
C HIS A 174 -19.91 6.46 5.67
N TYR A 175 -19.41 5.23 5.72
CA TYR A 175 -18.43 4.78 6.73
C TYR A 175 -17.02 5.34 6.58
N HIS A 176 -16.68 5.93 5.42
CA HIS A 176 -15.32 6.40 5.09
C HIS A 176 -15.31 7.87 4.70
N MET A 177 -16.28 8.65 5.17
CA MET A 177 -16.33 10.09 4.89
C MET A 177 -15.17 10.86 5.52
N GLN A 178 -14.60 10.33 6.61
CA GLN A 178 -13.39 10.82 7.27
C GLN A 178 -12.12 10.67 6.43
N GLU A 179 -12.15 9.89 5.34
CA GLU A 179 -11.01 9.71 4.42
C GLU A 179 -10.83 10.88 3.43
N LYS A 180 -11.74 11.86 3.45
CA LYS A 180 -11.66 13.08 2.65
C LYS A 180 -10.54 14.00 3.14
N PHE A 181 -9.29 13.64 2.89
CA PHE A 181 -8.10 14.39 3.36
C PHE A 181 -8.02 15.85 2.91
N TRP A 182 -8.78 16.24 1.88
CA TRP A 182 -8.83 17.61 1.35
C TRP A 182 -9.80 18.54 2.08
N ILE A 183 -10.47 18.07 3.14
CA ILE A 183 -11.24 18.92 4.05
C ILE A 183 -10.38 19.37 5.23
N LYS A 184 -10.70 20.53 5.80
CA LYS A 184 -9.79 21.27 6.70
C LYS A 184 -9.30 20.52 7.93
N ASN A 185 -10.04 19.54 8.46
CA ASN A 185 -9.64 18.77 9.64
C ASN A 185 -9.89 17.27 9.42
N ILE A 186 -8.81 16.49 9.46
CA ILE A 186 -8.88 15.03 9.59
C ILE A 186 -9.16 14.68 11.04
N THR A 187 -10.12 13.80 11.28
CA THR A 187 -10.48 13.37 12.64
C THR A 187 -9.56 12.25 13.12
N GLU A 188 -9.55 11.97 14.42
CA GLU A 188 -8.72 10.89 14.98
C GLU A 188 -9.09 9.51 14.42
N GLU A 189 -10.35 9.32 14.05
CA GLU A 189 -10.92 8.09 13.47
C GLU A 189 -10.53 7.85 12.01
N ALA A 190 -9.90 8.84 11.35
CA ALA A 190 -9.43 8.66 9.99
C ALA A 190 -8.24 7.70 9.93
N SER A 191 -8.13 7.03 8.78
CA SER A 191 -7.05 6.09 8.52
C SER A 191 -5.66 6.75 8.56
N VAL A 192 -4.63 5.92 8.67
CA VAL A 192 -3.24 6.36 8.55
C VAL A 192 -3.00 7.01 7.18
N GLN A 193 -3.59 6.43 6.12
CA GLN A 193 -3.46 6.96 4.75
C GLN A 193 -4.06 8.36 4.62
N ALA A 194 -5.21 8.64 5.21
CA ALA A 194 -5.83 9.97 5.16
C ALA A 194 -4.93 11.01 5.86
N LYS A 195 -4.44 10.68 7.07
CA LYS A 195 -3.53 11.54 7.84
C LYS A 195 -2.24 11.84 7.07
N LEU A 196 -1.62 10.82 6.47
CA LEU A 196 -0.44 11.02 5.63
C LEU A 196 -0.76 11.81 4.36
N SER A 197 -1.95 11.63 3.79
CA SER A 197 -2.37 12.37 2.61
C SER A 197 -2.48 13.87 2.91
N GLN A 198 -2.97 14.26 4.09
CA GLN A 198 -2.96 15.66 4.53
C GLN A 198 -1.54 16.21 4.72
N PHE A 199 -0.58 15.39 5.15
CA PHE A 199 0.82 15.81 5.22
C PHE A 199 1.40 16.10 3.83
N TYR A 200 1.17 15.22 2.85
CA TYR A 200 1.71 15.40 1.49
C TYR A 200 0.90 16.38 0.63
N VAL A 201 -0.28 16.80 1.07
CA VAL A 201 -1.11 17.74 0.30
C VAL A 201 -0.52 19.15 0.28
N ASP A 202 0.16 19.54 1.35
CA ASP A 202 0.75 20.88 1.51
C ASP A 202 2.25 20.82 1.20
N PRO A 203 2.71 21.40 0.07
CA PRO A 203 4.12 21.44 -0.29
C PRO A 203 4.99 22.14 0.75
N SER A 204 4.42 23.06 1.56
CA SER A 204 5.15 23.78 2.59
C SER A 204 5.57 22.87 3.74
N ASN A 205 4.89 21.75 3.95
CA ASN A 205 5.30 20.76 4.96
C ASN A 205 6.70 20.22 4.68
N PHE A 206 7.16 20.13 3.43
CA PHE A 206 8.55 19.74 3.17
C PHE A 206 9.55 20.82 3.60
N SER A 207 9.22 22.10 3.37
CA SER A 207 10.09 23.24 3.69
C SER A 207 10.13 23.62 5.18
N GLN A 208 9.24 23.05 6.00
CA GLN A 208 9.13 23.35 7.44
C GLN A 208 10.06 22.52 8.33
N PHE A 209 10.73 21.49 7.77
CA PHE A 209 11.56 20.59 8.56
C PHE A 209 13.01 20.67 8.09
N ASP A 210 13.88 21.16 8.97
CA ASP A 210 15.32 20.98 8.78
C ASP A 210 15.70 19.50 8.91
N GLU A 211 16.94 19.16 8.53
CA GLU A 211 17.45 17.79 8.54
C GLU A 211 17.35 17.14 9.93
N GLU A 212 17.55 17.92 10.98
CA GLU A 212 17.49 17.44 12.37
C GLU A 212 16.05 17.09 12.77
N ILE A 213 15.07 17.88 12.32
CA ILE A 213 13.65 17.63 12.55
C ILE A 213 13.16 16.46 11.70
N LEU A 214 13.62 16.31 10.46
CA LEU A 214 13.31 15.15 9.63
C LEU A 214 13.83 13.85 10.27
N VAL A 215 15.06 13.86 10.79
CA VAL A 215 15.62 12.75 11.56
C VAL A 215 14.78 12.46 12.80
N LYS A 216 14.36 13.49 13.54
CA LYS A 216 13.48 13.34 14.71
C LYS A 216 12.10 12.78 14.33
N LEU A 217 11.51 13.20 13.20
CA LEU A 217 10.21 12.71 12.73
C LEU A 217 10.29 11.26 12.25
N VAL A 218 11.33 10.88 11.52
CA VAL A 218 11.56 9.49 11.10
C VAL A 218 11.81 8.61 12.32
N ASN A 219 12.63 9.05 13.26
CA ASN A 219 12.88 8.32 14.50
C ASN A 219 11.63 8.24 15.38
N SER A 220 10.83 9.31 15.44
CA SER A 220 9.56 9.33 16.17
C SER A 220 8.52 8.44 15.48
N PHE A 221 8.49 8.39 14.15
CA PHE A 221 7.66 7.48 13.38
C PHE A 221 8.01 6.03 13.72
N PHE A 222 9.29 5.65 13.67
CA PHE A 222 9.73 4.29 14.04
C PHE A 222 9.57 4.00 15.54
N ALA A 223 9.74 4.99 16.41
CA ALA A 223 9.49 4.85 17.84
C ALA A 223 8.01 4.66 18.14
N HIS A 224 7.13 5.41 17.46
CA HIS A 224 5.68 5.28 17.56
C HIS A 224 5.21 3.95 16.94
N PHE A 225 5.80 3.52 15.83
CA PHE A 225 5.53 2.22 15.21
C PHE A 225 5.99 1.06 16.12
N LYS A 226 7.18 1.15 16.72
CA LYS A 226 7.67 0.21 17.73
C LYS A 226 6.79 0.22 18.99
N ALA A 227 6.39 1.39 19.47
CA ALA A 227 5.52 1.53 20.64
C ALA A 227 4.11 0.98 20.35
N PHE A 228 3.55 1.23 19.17
CA PHE A 228 2.29 0.69 18.69
C PHE A 228 2.33 -0.84 18.55
N HIS A 229 3.45 -1.39 18.08
CA HIS A 229 3.67 -2.84 18.08
C HIS A 229 3.93 -3.43 19.47
N ALA A 230 4.52 -2.65 20.38
CA ALA A 230 4.71 -3.05 21.77
C ALA A 230 3.42 -2.96 22.60
N THR A 231 2.45 -2.13 22.21
CA THR A 231 1.20 -1.88 22.93
C THR A 231 -0.04 -2.50 22.29
N LYS A 232 0.00 -2.90 21.01
CA LYS A 232 -1.01 -3.79 20.44
C LYS A 232 -0.69 -5.24 20.82
N HIS A 233 -1.58 -5.80 21.63
CA HIS A 233 -1.81 -7.25 21.69
C HIS A 233 -1.79 -7.81 20.26
N ILE A 234 -0.70 -8.51 19.95
CA ILE A 234 -0.72 -9.60 18.97
C ILE A 234 -1.95 -10.45 19.30
N PRO A 235 -2.79 -10.80 18.32
CA PRO A 235 -4.00 -11.58 18.60
C PRO A 235 -3.63 -12.78 19.46
N PHE A 236 -4.31 -12.93 20.59
CA PHE A 236 -4.14 -14.06 21.50
C PHE A 236 -4.40 -15.31 20.68
N ILE A 237 -3.32 -16.01 20.29
CA ILE A 237 -3.43 -17.27 19.57
C ILE A 237 -4.03 -18.23 20.57
N SER A 238 -5.24 -18.72 20.31
CA SER A 238 -5.86 -19.69 21.20
C SER A 238 -4.91 -20.88 21.35
N HIS A 239 -4.84 -21.44 22.56
CA HIS A 239 -4.04 -22.63 22.82
C HIS A 239 -4.37 -23.74 21.81
N GLU A 240 -5.64 -23.85 21.42
CA GLU A 240 -6.15 -24.77 20.39
C GLU A 240 -5.49 -24.58 19.03
N ARG A 241 -5.28 -23.33 18.57
CA ARG A 241 -4.63 -23.07 17.28
C ARG A 241 -3.16 -23.46 17.30
N VAL A 242 -2.45 -23.20 18.40
CA VAL A 242 -1.05 -23.63 18.55
C VAL A 242 -0.97 -25.16 18.53
N GLN A 243 -1.83 -25.86 19.28
CA GLN A 243 -1.87 -27.32 19.30
C GLN A 243 -2.17 -27.92 17.92
N PHE A 244 -3.11 -27.33 17.18
CA PHE A 244 -3.39 -27.72 15.80
C PHE A 244 -2.15 -27.61 14.91
N LEU A 245 -1.44 -26.48 14.97
CA LEU A 245 -0.25 -26.22 14.13
C LEU A 245 0.90 -27.18 14.47
N LEU A 246 1.16 -27.39 15.76
CA LEU A 246 2.17 -28.35 16.22
C LEU A 246 1.85 -29.75 15.73
N LYS A 247 0.59 -30.19 15.88
CA LYS A 247 0.12 -31.49 15.38
C LYS A 247 0.21 -31.60 13.85
N PHE A 248 -0.08 -30.52 13.13
CA PHE A 248 -0.02 -30.49 11.66
C PHE A 248 1.38 -30.84 11.12
N TYR A 249 2.44 -30.37 11.79
CA TYR A 249 3.84 -30.76 11.50
C TYR A 249 4.41 -31.78 12.47
N SER A 250 3.56 -32.54 13.16
CA SER A 250 3.96 -33.65 14.02
C SER A 250 4.93 -33.29 15.16
N PHE A 251 4.88 -32.07 15.67
CA PHE A 251 5.57 -31.68 16.91
C PHE A 251 4.74 -32.11 18.12
N SER A 252 5.41 -32.61 19.16
CA SER A 252 4.75 -33.03 20.41
C SER A 252 4.35 -31.86 21.31
N GLY A 253 4.94 -30.69 21.09
CA GLY A 253 4.71 -29.49 21.89
C GLY A 253 5.55 -28.29 21.41
N LEU A 254 5.32 -27.14 22.03
CA LEU A 254 6.10 -25.92 21.82
C LEU A 254 7.59 -26.11 22.17
N GLU A 255 7.87 -26.84 23.24
CA GLU A 255 9.25 -27.10 23.66
C GLU A 255 10.00 -27.99 22.67
N ASP A 256 9.34 -29.00 22.09
CA ASP A 256 9.90 -29.84 21.00
C ASP A 256 10.22 -29.01 19.76
N LEU A 257 9.37 -28.04 19.43
CA LEU A 257 9.61 -27.10 18.34
C LEU A 257 10.83 -26.20 18.62
N LYS A 258 10.93 -25.64 19.83
CA LYS A 258 12.07 -24.78 20.24
C LYS A 258 13.39 -25.53 20.23
N GLU A 259 13.40 -26.76 20.73
CA GLU A 259 14.60 -27.61 20.77
C GLU A 259 15.09 -27.96 19.35
N LYS A 260 14.17 -28.38 18.47
CA LYS A 260 14.51 -28.78 17.09
C LYS A 260 14.72 -27.61 16.15
N GLY A 261 14.17 -26.45 16.50
CA GLY A 261 14.39 -25.17 15.83
C GLY A 261 13.86 -25.09 14.39
N THR A 262 14.29 -24.03 13.72
CA THR A 262 13.79 -23.63 12.39
C THR A 262 14.19 -24.60 11.27
N VAL A 263 15.29 -25.33 11.44
CA VAL A 263 15.80 -26.30 10.45
C VAL A 263 14.86 -27.49 10.31
N GLU A 264 14.43 -28.07 11.44
CA GLU A 264 13.53 -29.22 11.43
C GLU A 264 12.11 -28.81 11.02
N LEU A 265 11.63 -27.64 11.48
CA LEU A 265 10.36 -27.08 11.01
C LEU A 265 10.34 -26.92 9.48
N ARG A 266 11.44 -26.42 8.90
CA ARG A 266 11.59 -26.29 7.43
C ARG A 266 11.58 -27.64 6.74
N LYS A 267 12.26 -28.65 7.28
CA LYS A 267 12.27 -30.02 6.73
C LYS A 267 10.86 -30.61 6.67
N ARG A 268 10.09 -30.51 7.76
CA ARG A 268 8.72 -31.04 7.85
C ARG A 268 7.75 -30.27 6.97
N PHE A 269 7.96 -28.96 6.81
CA PHE A 269 7.24 -28.19 5.79
C PHE A 269 7.50 -28.71 4.38
N LEU A 270 8.76 -28.94 4.01
CA LEU A 270 9.09 -29.44 2.67
C LEU A 270 8.48 -30.82 2.40
N GLU A 271 8.37 -31.67 3.41
CA GLU A 271 7.68 -32.97 3.31
C GLU A 271 6.17 -32.80 3.07
N LYS A 272 5.50 -31.91 3.81
CA LYS A 272 4.08 -31.57 3.60
C LYS A 272 3.83 -30.86 2.26
N ALA A 273 4.72 -29.97 1.87
CA ALA A 273 4.69 -29.23 0.62
C ALA A 273 4.76 -30.19 -0.58
N LYS A 274 5.64 -31.21 -0.51
CA LYS A 274 5.71 -32.28 -1.53
C LYS A 274 4.41 -33.08 -1.64
N GLN A 275 3.72 -33.32 -0.53
CA GLN A 275 2.45 -34.06 -0.51
C GLN A 275 1.29 -33.26 -1.10
N TYR A 276 1.27 -31.94 -0.86
CA TYR A 276 0.18 -31.07 -1.29
C TYR A 276 0.46 -30.30 -2.59
N HIS A 277 1.62 -30.50 -3.23
CA HIS A 277 2.02 -29.70 -4.39
C HIS A 277 1.05 -29.92 -5.58
N PRO A 278 0.56 -28.85 -6.24
CA PRO A 278 -0.32 -28.96 -7.41
C PRO A 278 0.27 -29.81 -8.55
N ASP A 279 1.57 -29.68 -8.80
CA ASP A 279 2.29 -30.44 -9.83
C ASP A 279 2.30 -31.97 -9.58
N VAL A 280 1.98 -32.43 -8.38
CA VAL A 280 1.81 -33.87 -8.06
C VAL A 280 0.35 -34.26 -7.83
N GLY A 281 -0.60 -33.40 -8.23
CA GLY A 281 -2.04 -33.63 -8.09
C GLY A 281 -2.63 -33.18 -6.74
N GLY A 282 -1.90 -32.40 -5.95
CA GLY A 282 -2.40 -31.82 -4.70
C GLY A 282 -3.30 -30.59 -4.91
N ALA A 283 -4.13 -30.26 -3.91
CA ALA A 283 -4.98 -29.08 -3.97
C ALA A 283 -4.20 -27.80 -3.64
N HIS A 284 -4.34 -26.76 -4.48
CA HIS A 284 -3.72 -25.45 -4.28
C HIS A 284 -4.00 -24.86 -2.90
N ASP A 285 -5.23 -25.02 -2.39
CA ASP A 285 -5.61 -24.54 -1.06
C ASP A 285 -4.89 -25.28 0.06
N SER A 286 -4.68 -26.58 -0.06
CA SER A 286 -3.93 -27.39 0.93
C SER A 286 -2.44 -27.07 0.93
N PHE A 287 -1.86 -26.78 -0.24
CA PHE A 287 -0.48 -26.30 -0.34
C PHE A 287 -0.31 -24.90 0.29
N ARG A 288 -1.29 -24.02 0.05
CA ARG A 288 -1.33 -22.68 0.66
C ARG A 288 -1.44 -22.78 2.18
N GLU A 289 -2.36 -23.58 2.70
CA GLU A 289 -2.55 -23.80 4.14
C GLU A 289 -1.30 -24.39 4.80
N ALA A 290 -0.65 -25.36 4.14
CA ALA A 290 0.62 -25.93 4.60
C ALA A 290 1.79 -24.95 4.55
N ARG A 291 1.70 -23.84 3.83
CA ARG A 291 2.71 -22.77 3.84
C ARG A 291 2.40 -21.74 4.93
N GLU A 292 1.13 -21.38 5.08
CA GLU A 292 0.65 -20.47 6.13
C GLU A 292 0.97 -21.03 7.53
N ASN A 293 0.67 -22.31 7.77
CA ASN A 293 0.94 -22.96 9.06
C ASN A 293 2.45 -22.98 9.42
N TYR A 294 3.34 -23.04 8.41
CA TYR A 294 4.80 -23.07 8.60
C TYR A 294 5.33 -21.71 9.04
N GLU A 295 4.89 -20.64 8.37
CA GLU A 295 5.28 -19.27 8.72
C GLU A 295 4.81 -18.91 10.13
N TYR A 296 3.60 -19.33 10.52
CA TYR A 296 3.07 -19.15 11.87
C TYR A 296 3.98 -19.77 12.95
N LEU A 297 4.42 -21.03 12.77
CA LEU A 297 5.33 -21.66 13.73
C LEU A 297 6.73 -21.04 13.73
N ARG A 298 7.19 -20.50 12.59
CA ARG A 298 8.48 -19.80 12.49
C ARG A 298 8.48 -18.49 13.29
N GLU A 299 7.37 -17.77 13.27
CA GLU A 299 7.21 -16.54 14.06
C GLU A 299 7.14 -16.80 15.56
N ILE A 300 6.52 -17.91 15.96
CA ILE A 300 6.52 -18.38 17.35
C ILE A 300 7.94 -18.69 17.84
N LEU A 301 8.79 -19.27 16.98
CA LEU A 301 10.19 -19.56 17.27
C LEU A 301 11.09 -18.32 17.33
N ALA A 302 10.71 -17.23 16.65
CA ALA A 302 11.49 -15.99 16.62
C ALA A 302 11.24 -15.09 17.85
N ARG A 303 10.36 -15.51 18.75
CA ARG A 303 10.04 -14.86 20.04
C ARG A 303 10.72 -15.60 21.17
#